data_AF-A0A3M1PJ13-F1
#
_entry.id   AF-A0A3M1PJ13-F1
#
_cell.length_a   1.000
_cell.length_b   1.000
_cell.length_c   1.000
_cell.angle_alpha   90.00
_cell.angle_beta   90.00
_cell.angle_gamma   90.00
#
_symmetry.space_group_name_H-M   'P 1'
#
loop_
_entity.id
_entity.type
_entity.pdbx_description
1 polymer ?
#
loop_
_entity_poly.entity_id
_entity_poly.type
_entity_poly.pdbx_seq_one_letter_code
_entity_poly.pdbx_strand_id
1 'polypeptide(L)'
;MNTKTPPTYLMLSILLIGAVVGCSDLRSPAPTNPAAALEVHPEGWTVETSSSFHGKFIRSTGWDLQNCQQCHGADYAGGIANSSCLTCHPATPEDCVVCHGGVDNATGAPPRDLEDNVDPSAE
;
A
#
# COMPACT_ATOMS: atom_id res chain seq x y z
N MET A 1 44.88 -26.93 -32.32
CA MET A 1 43.68 -26.13 -31.96
C MET A 1 43.95 -25.53 -30.58
N ASN A 2 44.56 -24.34 -30.49
CA ASN A 2 44.88 -23.70 -29.21
C ASN A 2 43.89 -22.57 -28.94
N THR A 3 42.94 -22.80 -28.03
CA THR A 3 42.06 -21.77 -27.50
C THR A 3 42.83 -20.95 -26.46
N LYS A 4 43.22 -19.72 -26.83
CA LYS A 4 43.80 -18.76 -25.90
C LYS A 4 42.66 -18.18 -25.06
N THR A 5 42.55 -18.59 -23.80
CA THR A 5 41.67 -17.94 -22.81
C THR A 5 42.18 -16.52 -22.54
N PRO A 6 41.34 -15.48 -22.64
CA PRO A 6 41.76 -14.11 -22.34
C PRO A 6 42.10 -13.96 -20.85
N PRO A 7 43.06 -13.09 -20.51
CA PRO A 7 43.53 -12.93 -19.14
C PRO A 7 42.42 -12.39 -18.21
N THR A 8 42.34 -12.97 -17.02
CA THR A 8 41.32 -12.74 -15.97
C THR A 8 41.12 -11.27 -15.59
N TYR A 9 42.14 -10.41 -15.79
CA TYR A 9 42.05 -8.97 -15.56
C TYR A 9 41.08 -8.25 -16.51
N LEU A 10 40.86 -8.78 -17.73
CA LEU A 10 39.95 -8.18 -18.70
C LEU A 10 38.47 -8.32 -18.29
N MET A 11 38.14 -9.33 -17.48
CA MET A 11 36.77 -9.51 -16.95
C MET A 11 36.53 -8.67 -15.68
N LEU A 12 37.58 -8.46 -14.87
CA LEU A 12 37.47 -7.67 -13.63
C LEU A 12 37.32 -6.16 -13.90
N SER A 13 37.90 -5.66 -14.98
CA SER A 13 37.75 -4.26 -15.41
C SER A 13 36.36 -3.95 -15.97
N ILE A 14 35.65 -4.91 -16.58
CA ILE A 14 34.27 -4.72 -17.06
C ILE A 14 33.28 -4.60 -15.88
N LEU A 15 33.53 -5.29 -14.77
CA LEU A 15 32.69 -5.23 -13.56
C LEU A 15 32.80 -3.88 -12.81
N LEU A 16 33.97 -3.25 -12.85
CA LEU A 16 34.22 -1.94 -12.20
C LEU A 16 33.67 -0.75 -13.00
N ILE A 17 33.55 -0.87 -14.32
CA ILE A 17 33.01 0.20 -15.18
C ILE A 17 31.47 0.28 -15.10
N GLY A 18 30.78 -0.83 -14.82
CA GLY A 18 29.32 -0.86 -14.67
C GLY A 18 28.77 -0.10 -13.45
N ALA A 19 29.59 0.11 -12.41
CA ALA A 19 29.15 0.74 -11.17
C ALA A 19 29.15 2.29 -11.21
N VAL A 20 29.79 2.90 -12.21
CA VAL A 20 29.90 4.39 -12.33
C VAL A 20 28.99 5.00 -13.38
N VAL A 21 28.30 4.20 -14.20
CA VAL A 21 27.35 4.67 -15.23
C VAL A 21 25.88 4.43 -14.81
N GLY A 22 25.64 4.02 -13.57
CA GLY A 22 24.32 3.76 -13.02
C GLY A 22 23.56 4.99 -12.51
N CYS A 23 23.63 6.15 -13.18
CA CYS A 23 22.70 7.25 -12.92
C CYS A 23 21.53 7.15 -13.90
N SER A 24 20.50 6.38 -13.52
CA SER A 24 19.22 6.44 -14.22
C SER A 24 18.56 7.76 -13.86
N ASP A 25 18.68 8.76 -14.74
CA ASP A 25 17.85 9.96 -14.67
C ASP A 25 16.37 9.60 -14.76
N LEU A 26 15.51 10.40 -14.12
CA LEU A 26 14.07 10.30 -14.30
C LEU A 26 13.75 10.55 -15.78
N ARG A 27 13.04 9.61 -16.41
CA ARG A 27 12.63 9.69 -17.83
C ARG A 27 11.81 10.95 -18.15
N SER A 28 11.34 11.68 -17.13
CA SER A 28 10.60 12.93 -17.28
C SER A 28 10.83 13.85 -16.07
N PRO A 29 10.87 15.19 -16.27
CA PRO A 29 10.90 16.12 -15.16
C PRO A 29 9.66 15.93 -14.27
N ALA A 30 9.86 15.97 -12.95
CA ALA A 30 8.77 15.93 -11.99
C ALA A 30 7.76 17.05 -12.32
N PRO A 31 6.45 16.81 -12.19
CA PRO A 31 5.45 17.84 -12.42
C PRO A 31 5.77 19.06 -11.54
N THR A 32 6.01 20.22 -12.16
CA THR A 32 6.30 21.47 -11.44
C THR A 32 5.07 22.07 -10.76
N ASN A 33 3.91 21.42 -10.91
CA ASN A 33 2.70 21.74 -10.17
C ASN A 33 2.60 20.82 -8.95
N PRO A 34 2.56 21.36 -7.72
CA PRO A 34 2.20 20.55 -6.54
C PRO A 34 0.79 19.97 -6.64
N ALA A 35 -0.05 20.48 -7.56
CA ALA A 35 -1.40 20.00 -7.85
C ALA A 35 -1.47 18.88 -8.92
N ALA A 36 -0.36 18.58 -9.61
CA ALA A 36 -0.25 17.37 -10.43
C ALA A 36 0.38 16.26 -9.57
N ALA A 37 -0.10 16.11 -8.34
CA ALA A 37 -0.06 14.81 -7.70
C ALA A 37 -0.72 13.85 -8.69
N LEU A 38 -0.02 12.78 -9.06
CA LEU A 38 -0.61 11.71 -9.85
C LEU A 38 -1.93 11.34 -9.16
N GLU A 39 -3.07 11.67 -9.76
CA GLU A 39 -4.37 11.44 -9.12
C GLU A 39 -4.65 9.94 -9.19
N VAL A 40 -4.13 9.23 -8.18
CA VAL A 40 -4.24 7.78 -8.03
C VAL A 40 -5.55 7.35 -7.38
N HIS A 41 -6.28 8.30 -6.79
CA HIS A 41 -7.58 8.11 -6.18
C HIS A 41 -8.56 9.17 -6.69
N PRO A 42 -9.82 8.81 -6.99
CA PRO A 42 -10.81 9.75 -7.51
C PRO A 42 -11.21 10.82 -6.48
N GLU A 43 -11.77 11.92 -6.97
CA GLU A 43 -12.41 12.92 -6.13
C GLU A 43 -13.41 12.29 -5.13
N GLY A 44 -13.36 12.79 -3.88
CA GLY A 44 -14.22 12.32 -2.80
C GLY A 44 -13.78 11.00 -2.15
N TRP A 45 -12.55 10.52 -2.41
CA TRP A 45 -11.98 9.32 -1.79
C TRP A 45 -12.08 9.30 -0.25
N THR A 46 -11.88 10.44 0.40
CA THR A 46 -11.93 10.57 1.87
C THR A 46 -13.26 11.09 2.39
N VAL A 47 -14.27 11.24 1.53
CA VAL A 47 -15.59 11.81 1.89
C VAL A 47 -16.60 10.68 2.01
N GLU A 48 -17.07 10.39 3.23
CA GLU A 48 -17.95 9.24 3.52
C GLU A 48 -19.22 9.19 2.66
N THR A 49 -19.81 10.35 2.37
CA THR A 49 -21.03 10.46 1.57
C THR A 49 -20.78 10.32 0.06
N SER A 50 -19.52 10.37 -0.39
CA SER A 50 -19.17 10.26 -1.81
C SER A 50 -19.44 8.86 -2.35
N SER A 51 -19.84 8.76 -3.62
CA SER A 51 -19.87 7.49 -4.34
C SER A 51 -18.49 6.83 -4.43
N SER A 52 -17.43 7.64 -4.41
CA SER A 52 -16.03 7.22 -4.55
C SER A 52 -15.32 7.01 -3.21
N PHE A 53 -16.05 7.00 -2.09
CA PHE A 53 -15.47 6.83 -0.77
C PHE A 53 -14.62 5.55 -0.67
N HIS A 54 -13.42 5.66 -0.12
CA HIS A 54 -12.44 4.58 -0.04
C HIS A 54 -13.00 3.33 0.65
N GLY A 55 -13.82 3.47 1.68
CA GLY A 55 -14.45 2.32 2.36
C GLY A 55 -15.33 1.49 1.41
N LYS A 56 -15.99 2.13 0.43
CA LYS A 56 -16.76 1.41 -0.61
C LYS A 56 -15.85 0.65 -1.56
N PHE A 57 -14.73 1.25 -1.94
CA PHE A 57 -13.72 0.60 -2.78
C PHE A 57 -13.10 -0.60 -2.07
N ILE A 58 -12.65 -0.44 -0.82
CA ILE A 58 -12.06 -1.52 -0.01
C ILE A 58 -13.04 -2.70 0.14
N ARG A 59 -14.33 -2.41 0.37
CA ARG A 59 -15.37 -3.45 0.37
C ARG A 59 -15.44 -4.17 -0.98
N SER A 60 -15.36 -3.43 -2.10
CA SER A 60 -15.44 -4.02 -3.44
C SER A 60 -14.23 -4.89 -3.80
N THR A 61 -13.08 -4.68 -3.15
CA THR A 61 -11.89 -5.53 -3.30
C THR A 61 -11.86 -6.72 -2.34
N GLY A 62 -12.96 -6.95 -1.59
CA GLY A 62 -13.03 -8.04 -0.63
C GLY A 62 -12.19 -7.80 0.62
N TRP A 63 -11.98 -6.54 1.00
CA TRP A 63 -11.17 -6.12 2.15
C TRP A 63 -9.67 -6.42 2.01
N ASP A 64 -9.19 -6.72 0.80
CA ASP A 64 -7.75 -6.87 0.54
C ASP A 64 -7.06 -5.50 0.46
N LEU A 65 -6.16 -5.27 1.42
CA LEU A 65 -5.41 -4.02 1.59
C LEU A 65 -3.94 -4.14 1.15
N GLN A 66 -3.48 -5.30 0.68
CA GLN A 66 -2.07 -5.52 0.30
C GLN A 66 -1.61 -4.53 -0.78
N ASN A 67 -2.48 -4.24 -1.75
CA ASN A 67 -2.16 -3.30 -2.82
C ASN A 67 -1.92 -1.87 -2.31
N CYS A 68 -2.55 -1.48 -1.19
CA CYS A 68 -2.41 -0.17 -0.58
C CYS A 68 -1.00 0.01 0.04
N GLN A 69 -0.44 -1.06 0.60
CA GLN A 69 0.87 -1.03 1.26
C GLN A 69 2.00 -0.64 0.31
N GLN A 70 1.85 -0.92 -0.99
CA GLN A 70 2.84 -0.56 -2.02
C GLN A 70 3.20 0.93 -2.01
N CYS A 71 2.23 1.79 -1.65
CA CYS A 71 2.43 3.24 -1.60
C CYS A 71 2.32 3.79 -0.17
N HIS A 72 1.41 3.25 0.64
CA HIS A 72 1.10 3.76 1.99
C HIS A 72 1.96 3.15 3.10
N GLY A 73 2.89 2.25 2.74
CA GLY A 73 3.78 1.57 3.68
C GLY A 73 3.16 0.29 4.24
N ALA A 74 4.03 -0.62 4.68
CA ALA A 74 3.61 -1.90 5.27
C ALA A 74 2.80 -1.73 6.57
N ASP A 75 2.98 -0.60 7.26
CA ASP A 75 2.28 -0.23 8.50
C ASP A 75 1.15 0.77 8.26
N TYR A 76 0.86 1.13 7.01
CA TYR A 76 -0.13 2.15 6.64
C TYR A 76 0.14 3.55 7.23
N ALA A 77 1.38 3.80 7.69
CA ALA A 77 1.78 5.07 8.31
C ALA A 77 2.11 6.17 7.27
N GLY A 78 1.92 5.89 5.98
CA GLY A 78 1.96 6.88 4.91
C GLY A 78 2.97 6.57 3.80
N GLY A 79 4.00 5.77 4.07
CA GLY A 79 4.95 5.30 3.07
C GLY A 79 5.46 6.39 2.12
N ILE A 80 5.59 6.06 0.84
CA ILE A 80 5.96 7.03 -0.21
C ILE A 80 4.80 7.97 -0.59
N ALA A 81 3.56 7.59 -0.27
CA ALA A 81 2.38 8.41 -0.52
C ALA A 81 2.20 9.57 0.47
N ASN A 82 2.96 9.59 1.58
CA ASN A 82 2.86 10.56 2.68
C ASN A 82 1.44 10.77 3.24
N SER A 83 0.56 9.77 3.07
CA SER A 83 -0.84 9.82 3.49
C SER A 83 -1.15 8.63 4.36
N SER A 84 -1.29 8.84 5.67
CA SER A 84 -1.48 7.76 6.63
C SER A 84 -2.95 7.44 6.87
N CYS A 85 -3.29 6.14 6.85
CA CYS A 85 -4.59 5.65 7.31
C CYS A 85 -4.81 5.98 8.80
N LEU A 86 -3.71 6.09 9.56
CA LEU A 86 -3.70 6.33 10.99
C LEU A 86 -4.12 7.76 11.38
N THR A 87 -4.27 8.64 10.39
CA THR A 87 -4.79 10.00 10.59
C THR A 87 -6.24 9.99 11.07
N CYS A 88 -7.04 9.06 10.54
CA CYS A 88 -8.47 8.91 10.88
C CYS A 88 -8.75 7.62 11.66
N HIS A 89 -7.98 6.55 11.41
CA HIS A 89 -8.16 5.25 12.05
C HIS A 89 -7.03 5.00 13.06
N PRO A 90 -7.26 5.12 14.38
CA PRO A 90 -6.17 5.01 15.36
C PRO A 90 -5.53 3.61 15.44
N ALA A 91 -6.20 2.60 14.91
CA ALA A 91 -5.68 1.25 14.73
C ALA A 91 -5.36 0.99 13.24
N THR A 92 -4.50 0.01 12.98
CA THR A 92 -4.14 -0.36 11.60
C THR A 92 -5.39 -0.79 10.84
N PRO A 93 -5.53 -0.47 9.54
CA PRO A 93 -6.69 -0.81 8.72
C PRO A 93 -7.16 -2.27 8.75
N GLU A 94 -6.25 -3.21 9.03
CA GLU A 94 -6.53 -4.65 9.14
C GLU A 94 -6.98 -5.08 10.55
N ASP A 95 -6.96 -4.18 11.52
CA ASP A 95 -7.44 -4.45 12.87
C ASP A 95 -8.96 -4.61 12.88
N CYS A 96 -9.44 -5.64 13.56
CA CYS A 96 -10.85 -6.05 13.59
C CYS A 96 -11.77 -4.90 13.99
N VAL A 97 -11.34 -4.08 14.95
CA VAL A 97 -12.14 -2.97 15.49
C VAL A 97 -12.30 -1.80 14.52
N VAL A 98 -11.46 -1.71 13.48
CA VAL A 98 -11.54 -0.64 12.48
C VAL A 98 -12.77 -0.79 11.60
N CYS A 99 -13.14 -2.02 11.25
CA CYS A 99 -14.32 -2.30 10.42
C CYS A 99 -15.52 -2.77 11.23
N HIS A 100 -15.31 -3.64 12.23
CA HIS A 100 -16.40 -4.23 13.02
C HIS A 100 -16.79 -3.39 14.24
N GLY A 101 -15.96 -2.39 14.58
CA GLY A 101 -16.30 -1.40 15.58
C GLY A 101 -16.16 -1.88 17.02
N GLY A 102 -15.91 -0.88 17.87
CA GLY A 102 -15.88 -0.98 19.34
C GLY A 102 -17.23 -0.71 20.01
N VAL A 103 -18.33 -0.72 19.24
CA VAL A 103 -19.64 -0.23 19.69
C VAL A 103 -20.26 -1.12 20.76
N ASP A 104 -20.08 -2.43 20.64
CA ASP A 104 -20.55 -3.42 21.60
C ASP A 104 -19.39 -3.93 22.49
N ASN A 105 -18.16 -3.99 21.97
CA ASN A 105 -16.95 -4.36 22.73
C ASN A 105 -15.64 -3.93 22.03
N ALA A 106 -14.53 -3.87 22.76
CA ALA A 106 -13.22 -3.45 22.24
C ALA A 106 -12.47 -4.52 21.40
N THR A 107 -13.10 -5.66 21.08
CA THR A 107 -12.43 -6.79 20.41
C THR A 107 -12.83 -6.94 18.94
N GLY A 108 -13.92 -6.30 18.51
CA GLY A 108 -14.46 -6.48 17.16
C GLY A 108 -15.03 -7.88 16.90
N ALA A 109 -15.21 -8.69 17.97
CA ALA A 109 -15.65 -10.07 17.90
C ALA A 109 -17.11 -10.24 18.36
N PRO A 110 -17.87 -11.16 17.73
CA PRO A 110 -17.95 -11.44 16.29
C PRO A 110 -18.96 -10.50 15.58
N PRO A 111 -18.88 -10.34 14.25
CA PRO A 111 -19.97 -9.73 13.48
C PRO A 111 -21.25 -10.54 13.66
N ARG A 112 -22.39 -9.85 13.51
CA ARG A 112 -23.70 -10.48 13.63
C ARG A 112 -23.84 -11.65 12.66
N ASP A 113 -24.39 -12.77 13.12
CA ASP A 113 -24.73 -13.90 12.25
C ASP A 113 -25.91 -13.55 11.31
N LEU A 114 -26.36 -14.51 10.50
CA LEU A 114 -27.47 -14.29 9.56
C LEU A 114 -28.81 -14.03 10.27
N GLU A 115 -28.88 -14.35 11.57
CA GLU A 115 -30.01 -14.17 12.47
C GLU A 115 -29.85 -12.91 13.35
N ASP A 116 -28.83 -12.09 13.09
CA ASP A 116 -28.48 -10.85 13.81
C ASP A 116 -27.93 -11.04 15.25
N ASN A 117 -27.51 -12.25 15.63
CA ASN A 117 -26.96 -12.51 16.97
C ASN A 117 -25.48 -12.10 17.09
N VAL A 118 -25.08 -11.65 18.29
CA VAL A 118 -23.70 -11.26 18.63
C VAL A 118 -23.02 -12.20 19.62
N ASP A 119 -23.67 -13.31 19.98
CA ASP A 119 -23.19 -14.27 20.98
C ASP A 119 -22.44 -15.42 20.30
N PRO A 120 -21.18 -15.73 20.65
CA PRO A 120 -20.44 -16.88 20.14
C PRO A 120 -21.04 -18.24 20.52
N SER A 121 -22.07 -18.27 21.38
CA SER A 121 -22.80 -19.48 21.80
C SER A 121 -24.19 -19.64 21.15
N ALA A 122 -24.54 -18.81 20.16
CA ALA A 122 -25.74 -19.01 19.35
C ALA A 122 -25.54 -20.13 18.31
N GLU A 123 -25.43 -21.38 18.78
CA GLU A 123 -25.74 -22.62 18.05
C GLU A 123 -26.59 -23.55 18.92
#